data_AF-A0A2D8QQ87-F1
#
_entry.id   AF-A0A2D8QQ87-F1
#
_cell.length_a   1.000
_cell.length_b   1.000
_cell.length_c   1.000
_cell.angle_alpha   90.00
_cell.angle_beta   90.00
_cell.angle_gamma   90.00
#
_symmetry.space_group_name_H-M   'P 1'
#
loop_
_entity.id
_entity.type
_entity.pdbx_description
1 polymer ?
#
loop_
_entity_poly.entity_id
_entity_poly.type
_entity_poly.pdbx_seq_one_letter_code
_entity_poly.pdbx_strand_id
1 'polypeptide(L)' 'MFNIFRRNPQKKLQQRYEKKLEEAMKAQRNGKIYEYSTLTAEAEAIREQINKMNNTPSTFS' A
#
# COMPACT_ATOMS: atom_id res chain seq x y z
N MET A 1 -24.76 13.60 -0.29
CA MET A 1 -24.85 12.25 -0.85
C MET A 1 -23.44 11.69 -1.00
N PHE A 2 -23.09 10.58 -0.36
CA PHE A 2 -22.26 9.48 -0.91
C PHE A 2 -21.97 8.49 0.23
N ASN A 3 -22.61 7.33 0.16
CA ASN A 3 -22.58 6.23 1.11
C ASN A 3 -21.21 5.50 1.16
N ILE A 4 -20.08 6.20 1.32
CA ILE A 4 -18.74 5.59 1.17
C ILE A 4 -18.19 4.95 2.47
N PHE A 5 -19.02 4.75 3.49
CA PHE A 5 -18.65 3.99 4.70
C PHE A 5 -18.70 2.46 4.50
N ARG A 6 -18.60 1.96 3.26
CA ARG A 6 -18.07 0.61 3.05
C ARG A 6 -16.59 0.66 3.36
N ARG A 7 -16.29 0.49 4.64
CA ARG A 7 -14.97 0.47 5.27
C ARG A 7 -14.20 -0.74 4.76
N ASN A 8 -13.88 -0.75 3.47
CA ASN A 8 -13.10 -1.82 2.85
C ASN A 8 -11.68 -1.68 3.42
N PRO A 9 -11.24 -2.55 4.34
CA PRO A 9 -9.91 -2.45 4.93
C PRO A 9 -8.82 -2.48 3.85
N GLN A 10 -9.09 -3.20 2.75
CA GLN A 10 -8.29 -3.20 1.52
C GLN A 10 -8.13 -1.81 0.90
N LYS A 11 -9.19 -1.00 0.80
CA LYS A 11 -9.10 0.37 0.24
C LYS A 11 -8.24 1.27 1.12
N LYS A 12 -8.29 1.07 2.45
CA LYS A 12 -7.44 1.80 3.39
C LYS A 12 -5.95 1.42 3.22
N LEU A 13 -5.66 0.14 3.01
CA LEU A 13 -4.30 -0.31 2.72
C LEU A 13 -3.81 0.20 1.36
N GLN A 14 -4.67 0.18 0.34
CA GLN A 14 -4.36 0.72 -0.99
C GLN A 14 -3.97 2.20 -0.92
N GLN A 15 -4.73 3.01 -0.18
CA GLN A 15 -4.40 4.42 0.03
C GLN A 15 -3.06 4.61 0.77
N ARG A 16 -2.74 3.75 1.74
CA ARG A 16 -1.44 3.79 2.44
C ARG A 16 -0.29 3.42 1.51
N TYR A 17 -0.48 2.42 0.65
CA TYR A 17 0.47 2.02 -0.37
C TYR A 17 0.77 3.18 -1.33
N GLU A 18 -0.28 3.80 -1.89
CA GLU A 18 -0.15 4.94 -2.81
C GLU A 18 0.56 6.12 -2.15
N LYS A 19 0.23 6.42 -0.89
CA LYS A 19 0.91 7.48 -0.13
C LYS A 19 2.42 7.19 0.02
N LYS A 20 2.79 5.94 0.31
CA LYS A 20 4.21 5.54 0.45
C LYS A 20 4.96 5.64 -0.88
N LEU A 21 4.32 5.29 -1.98
CA LEU A 21 4.91 5.51 -3.31
C LEU A 21 5.10 6.99 -3.64
N GLU A 22 4.14 7.85 -3.28
CA GLU A 22 4.27 9.29 -3.47
C GLU A 22 5.43 9.88 -2.64
N GLU A 23 5.55 9.46 -1.37
CA GLU A 23 6.68 9.81 -0.50
C GLU A 23 8.01 9.32 -1.12
N ALA A 24 8.05 8.08 -1.62
CA ALA A 24 9.23 7.51 -2.27
C ALA A 24 9.63 8.30 -3.51
N MET A 25 8.68 8.66 -4.38
CA MET A 25 8.93 9.47 -5.57
C MET A 25 9.50 10.85 -5.23
N LYS A 26 8.98 11.49 -4.18
CA LYS A 26 9.53 12.75 -3.66
C LYS A 26 10.95 12.55 -3.11
N ALA A 27 11.20 11.48 -2.36
CA ALA A 27 12.53 11.15 -1.85
C ALA A 27 13.53 10.91 -2.98
N GLN A 28 13.14 10.15 -4.02
CA GLN A 28 13.95 9.90 -5.21
C GLN A 28 14.29 11.20 -5.94
N ARG A 29 13.29 12.07 -6.18
CA ARG A 29 13.48 13.37 -6.84
C ARG A 29 14.40 14.30 -6.04
N ASN A 30 14.38 14.20 -4.72
CA ASN A 30 15.23 14.98 -3.83
C ASN A 30 16.62 14.33 -3.59
N GLY A 31 16.93 13.21 -4.26
CA GLY A 31 18.22 12.51 -4.13
C GLY A 31 18.39 11.75 -2.82
N LYS A 32 17.32 11.50 -2.07
CA LYS A 32 17.34 10.81 -0.78
C LYS A 32 17.23 9.30 -0.97
N ILE A 33 18.32 8.67 -1.39
CA ILE A 33 18.35 7.25 -1.79
C ILE A 33 17.95 6.33 -0.63
N TYR A 34 18.48 6.56 0.58
CA TYR A 34 18.13 5.75 1.75
C TYR A 34 16.63 5.83 2.10
N GLU A 35 16.07 7.04 2.07
CA GLU A 35 14.66 7.29 2.35
C GLU A 35 13.79 6.65 1.26
N TYR A 36 14.18 6.75 -0.01
CA TYR A 36 13.52 6.08 -1.13
C TYR A 36 13.48 4.55 -0.96
N SER A 37 14.62 3.93 -0.64
CA SER A 37 14.71 2.47 -0.42
C SER A 37 13.81 2.03 0.74
N THR A 38 13.81 2.79 1.84
CA THR A 38 12.98 2.50 3.01
C THR A 38 11.49 2.61 2.69
N LEU A 39 11.07 3.71 2.05
CA LEU A 39 9.67 3.95 1.68
C LEU A 39 9.16 2.95 0.65
N THR A 40 10.02 2.51 -0.26
CA THR A 40 9.69 1.48 -1.25
C THR A 40 9.49 0.12 -0.58
N ALA A 41 10.36 -0.26 0.36
CA ALA A 41 10.20 -1.49 1.15
C ALA A 41 8.91 -1.46 2.00
N GLU A 42 8.58 -0.32 2.60
CA GLU A 42 7.32 -0.13 3.33
C GLU A 42 6.09 -0.26 2.41
N ALA A 43 6.16 0.30 1.19
CA ALA A 43 5.11 0.15 0.20
C ALA A 43 4.94 -1.32 -0.21
N GLU A 44 6.03 -2.05 -0.46
CA GLU A 44 5.98 -3.48 -0.78
C GLU A 44 5.34 -4.30 0.34
N ALA A 45 5.69 -4.04 1.60
CA ALA A 45 5.08 -4.70 2.75
C ALA A 45 3.56 -4.46 2.83
N ILE A 46 3.08 -3.26 2.47
CA ILE A 46 1.64 -2.95 2.40
C ILE A 46 1.01 -3.71 1.22
N ARG A 47 1.68 -3.78 0.07
CA ARG A 47 1.19 -4.53 -1.09
C ARG A 47 1.04 -6.02 -0.77
N GLU A 48 1.98 -6.60 -0.03
CA GLU A 48 1.86 -7.97 0.46
C GLU A 48 0.67 -8.16 1.40
N GLN A 49 0.40 -7.20 2.30
CA GLN A 49 -0.79 -7.26 3.17
C GLN A 49 -2.08 -7.20 2.34
N ILE A 50 -2.13 -6.36 1.31
CA ILE A 50 -3.27 -6.30 0.37
C ILE A 50 -3.43 -7.64 -0.35
N ASN A 51 -2.33 -8.20 -0.86
CA ASN A 51 -2.35 -9.50 -1.53
C ASN A 51 -2.80 -10.62 -0.60
N LYS A 52 -2.36 -10.66 0.66
CA LYS A 52 -2.81 -11.64 1.66
C LYS A 52 -4.29 -11.50 1.99
N MET A 53 -4.84 -10.29 1.99
CA MET A 53 -6.28 -10.06 2.17
C MET A 53 -7.10 -10.46 0.94
N ASN A 54 -6.57 -10.26 -0.27
CA ASN A 54 -7.24 -10.67 -1.51
C ASN A 54 -7.15 -12.19 -1.72
N ASN A 55 -6.02 -12.79 -1.37
CA ASN A 55 -5.80 -14.23 -1.28
C ASN A 55 -6.14 -14.76 0.11
N THR A 56 -7.23 -14.30 0.75
CA THR A 56 -7.92 -15.20 1.67
C THR A 56 -8.22 -16.47 0.86
N PRO A 57 -7.58 -17.61 1.15
CA PRO A 57 -7.87 -18.83 0.43
C PRO A 57 -9.34 -19.13 0.70
N SER A 58 -10.19 -18.93 -0.30
CA SER A 58 -11.41 -19.71 -0.40
C SER A 58 -10.93 -21.16 -0.44
N THR A 59 -11.06 -21.83 0.70
CA THR A 59 -10.94 -23.27 0.87
C THR A 59 -11.52 -24.01 -0.33
N PHE A 60 -10.65 -24.49 -1.22
CA PHE A 60 -10.92 -25.47 -2.27
C PHE A 60 -9.54 -25.97 -2.72
N SER A 61 -9.18 -27.24 -2.77
CA SER A 61 -9.77 -28.52 -2.39
C SER A 61 -8.61 -29.51 -2.37
#